data_AF-A0A6C0I6J1-F1
#
_entry.id   AF-A0A6C0I6J1-F1
#
_cell.length_a   1.000
_cell.length_b   1.000
_cell.length_c   1.000
_cell.angle_alpha   90.00
_cell.angle_beta   90.00
_cell.angle_gamma   90.00
#
_symmetry.space_group_name_H-M   'P 1'
#
loop_
_entity.id
_entity.type
_entity.pdbx_description
1 polymer ?
#
loop_
_entity_poly.entity_id
_entity_poly.type
_entity_poly.pdbx_seq_one_letter_code
_entity_poly.pdbx_strand_id
1 'polypeptide(L)'
;MKIVLRTLVFHFLCILMFAFIYKHLSIHFGKDKSKPSKETNDVEMIDYLLLSVTIQAGIGFSDLYPVSHLSKLLLMIHQFIVISTHVFTLYIFTI
;
A
#
# COMPACT_ATOMS: atom_id res chain seq x y z
N MET A 1 13.92 19.33 -10.52
CA MET A 1 12.45 19.07 -10.64
C MET A 1 12.11 17.80 -11.43
N LYS A 2 12.74 17.50 -12.59
CA LYS A 2 12.44 16.30 -13.37
C LYS A 2 12.54 14.99 -12.56
N ILE A 3 13.51 14.89 -11.64
CA ILE A 3 13.67 13.71 -10.79
C ILE A 3 12.57 13.57 -9.75
N VAL A 4 12.22 14.66 -9.06
CA VAL A 4 11.13 14.71 -8.08
C VAL A 4 9.81 14.27 -8.72
N LEU A 5 9.52 14.76 -9.94
CA LEU A 5 8.33 14.35 -10.69
C LEU A 5 8.37 12.86 -11.06
N ARG A 6 9.52 12.32 -11.48
CA ARG A 6 9.67 10.89 -11.78
C ARG A 6 9.44 10.03 -10.53
N THR A 7 9.99 10.43 -9.38
CA THR A 7 9.80 9.73 -8.10
C THR A 7 8.33 9.79 -7.66
N LEU A 8 7.67 10.94 -7.79
CA LEU A 8 6.24 11.07 -7.52
C LEU A 8 5.39 10.15 -8.40
N VAL A 9 5.65 10.15 -9.72
CA VAL A 9 4.95 9.28 -10.67
C VAL A 9 5.21 7.81 -10.34
N PHE A 10 6.45 7.44 -10.02
CA PHE A 10 6.78 6.08 -9.58
C PHE A 10 5.98 5.66 -8.35
N HIS A 11 5.95 6.49 -7.29
CA HIS A 11 5.17 6.16 -6.09
C HIS A 11 3.67 6.07 -6.39
N PHE A 12 3.13 6.94 -7.24
CA PHE A 12 1.73 6.90 -7.65
C PHE A 12 1.39 5.60 -8.41
N LEU A 13 2.26 5.17 -9.32
CA LEU A 13 2.09 3.90 -10.03
C LEU A 13 2.17 2.69 -9.09
N CYS A 14 3.09 2.70 -8.13
CA CYS A 14 3.15 1.66 -7.09
C CYS A 14 1.85 1.59 -6.27
N ILE A 15 1.33 2.75 -5.84
CA ILE A 15 0.08 2.81 -5.08
C ILE A 15 -1.06 2.14 -5.85
N LEU A 16 -1.25 2.52 -7.12
CA LEU A 16 -2.30 1.96 -7.96
C LEU A 16 -2.10 0.46 -8.17
N MET A 17 -0.89 0.05 -8.56
CA MET A 17 -0.55 -1.36 -8.80
C MET A 17 -0.84 -2.22 -7.56
N PHE A 18 -0.35 -1.83 -6.39
CA PHE A 18 -0.58 -2.60 -5.16
C PHE A 18 -2.03 -2.57 -4.69
N ALA A 19 -2.76 -1.47 -4.87
CA ALA A 19 -4.20 -1.42 -4.58
C ALA A 19 -4.98 -2.46 -5.41
N PHE A 20 -4.66 -2.59 -6.70
CA PHE A 20 -5.28 -3.61 -7.56
C PHE A 20 -4.90 -5.03 -7.13
N ILE A 21 -3.63 -5.27 -6.78
CA ILE A 21 -3.18 -6.57 -6.28
C ILE A 21 -3.91 -6.92 -4.97
N TYR A 22 -4.05 -5.98 -4.04
CA TYR A 22 -4.76 -6.20 -2.78
C TYR A 22 -6.24 -6.53 -3.00
N LYS A 23 -6.91 -5.83 -3.92
CA LYS A 23 -8.30 -6.15 -4.28
C LYS A 23 -8.42 -7.55 -4.88
N HIS A 24 -7.49 -7.95 -5.75
CA HIS A 24 -7.49 -9.29 -6.33
C HIS A 24 -7.27 -10.38 -5.27
N LEU A 25 -6.45 -10.09 -4.26
CA LEU A 25 -6.21 -10.96 -3.11
C LEU A 25 -7.10 -10.59 -1.90
N SER A 26 -8.29 -10.04 -2.14
CA SER A 26 -9.22 -9.57 -1.10
C SER A 26 -9.51 -10.62 -0.02
N ILE A 27 -9.61 -11.90 -0.40
CA ILE A 27 -9.83 -13.04 0.51
C ILE A 27 -8.73 -13.20 1.58
N HIS A 28 -7.58 -12.57 1.39
CA HIS A 28 -6.45 -12.61 2.32
C HIS A 28 -6.39 -11.40 3.25
N PHE A 29 -7.38 -10.50 3.20
CA PHE A 29 -7.51 -9.34 4.08
C PHE A 29 -8.78 -9.44 4.93
N GLY A 30 -8.66 -9.08 6.21
CA GLY A 30 -9.79 -8.91 7.12
C GLY A 30 -10.11 -7.43 7.32
N LYS A 31 -11.36 -7.13 7.68
CA LYS A 31 -11.82 -5.79 8.07
C LYS A 31 -11.98 -5.72 9.58
N ASP A 32 -11.49 -4.65 10.20
CA ASP A 32 -11.62 -4.46 11.64
C ASP A 32 -13.10 -4.28 12.03
N LYS A 33 -13.66 -5.29 12.72
CA LYS A 33 -15.07 -5.31 13.15
C LYS A 33 -15.35 -4.36 14.33
N SER A 34 -14.32 -3.80 14.97
CA SER A 34 -14.48 -2.89 16.11
C SER A 34 -14.89 -1.47 15.69
N LYS A 35 -14.75 -1.13 14.40
CA LYS A 35 -15.20 0.15 13.86
C LYS A 35 -16.64 0.03 13.34
N PRO A 36 -17.57 0.91 13.76
CA PRO A 36 -18.96 0.87 13.33
C PRO A 36 -19.03 1.27 11.85
N SER A 37 -18.97 0.30 10.94
CA SER A 37 -19.25 0.53 9.53
C SER A 37 -20.76 0.44 9.31
N LYS A 38 -21.36 1.55 8.88
CA LYS A 38 -22.73 1.58 8.36
C LYS A 38 -22.72 0.80 7.04
N GLU A 39 -23.48 -0.28 7.04
CA GLU A 39 -24.01 -0.98 5.86
C GLU A 39 -22.98 -1.68 4.95
N THR A 40 -23.25 -2.98 4.74
CA THR A 40 -22.54 -3.94 3.88
C THR A 40 -21.15 -4.39 4.37
N ASN A 41 -20.98 -5.70 4.53
CA ASN A 41 -19.70 -6.37 4.82
C ASN A 41 -18.72 -6.32 3.63
N ASP A 42 -19.00 -5.49 2.63
CA ASP A 42 -18.25 -5.45 1.39
C ASP A 42 -17.08 -4.48 1.55
N VAL A 43 -15.88 -4.98 1.27
CA VAL A 43 -14.66 -4.16 1.22
C VAL A 43 -14.62 -3.50 -0.15
N GLU A 44 -14.55 -2.17 -0.17
CA GLU A 44 -14.56 -1.41 -1.39
C GLU A 44 -13.15 -1.23 -1.97
N MET A 45 -13.05 -0.88 -3.26
CA MET A 45 -11.76 -0.57 -3.88
C MET A 45 -11.02 0.56 -3.13
N ILE A 46 -11.76 1.50 -2.56
CA ILE A 46 -11.19 2.63 -1.83
C ILE A 46 -10.45 2.19 -0.57
N ASP A 47 -10.91 1.12 0.09
CA ASP A 47 -10.24 0.56 1.27
C ASP A 47 -8.87 -0.02 0.90
N TYR A 48 -8.78 -0.72 -0.23
CA TYR A 48 -7.51 -1.26 -0.75
C TYR A 48 -6.57 -0.15 -1.24
N LEU A 49 -7.13 0.92 -1.82
CA LEU A 49 -6.36 2.10 -2.20
C LEU A 49 -5.80 2.81 -0.97
N LEU A 50 -6.62 2.99 0.07
CA LEU A 50 -6.19 3.56 1.34
C LEU A 50 -5.06 2.72 1.96
N LEU A 51 -5.22 1.40 2.04
CA LEU A 51 -4.16 0.50 2.51
C LEU A 51 -2.85 0.72 1.73
N SER A 52 -2.93 0.78 0.40
CA SER A 52 -1.77 0.99 -0.47
C SER A 52 -1.09 2.35 -0.23
N VAL A 53 -1.87 3.42 -0.13
CA VAL A 53 -1.36 4.77 0.20
C VAL A 53 -0.67 4.78 1.55
N THR A 54 -1.29 4.17 2.56
CA THR A 54 -0.76 4.15 3.93
C THR A 54 0.56 3.38 4.01
N ILE A 55 0.67 2.25 3.32
CA ILE A 55 1.94 1.50 3.24
C ILE A 55 3.01 2.32 2.50
N GLN A 56 2.65 2.94 1.38
CA GLN A 56 3.56 3.79 0.61
C GLN A 56 4.07 4.99 1.42
N ALA A 57 3.21 5.54 2.29
CA ALA A 57 3.52 6.69 3.14
C ALA A 57 4.14 6.31 4.50
N GLY A 58 4.14 5.03 4.87
CA GLY A 58 4.66 4.54 6.15
C GLY A 58 3.83 4.89 7.39
N ILE A 59 2.53 5.18 7.24
CA ILE A 59 1.66 5.70 8.33
C ILE A 59 0.99 4.57 9.14
N GLY A 60 0.84 3.36 8.57
CA GLY A 60 0.27 2.18 9.25
C GLY A 60 -1.24 2.23 9.59
N PHE A 61 -1.98 3.28 9.22
CA PHE A 61 -3.42 3.40 9.41
C PHE A 61 -4.25 2.79 8.25
N SER A 62 -5.00 1.72 8.51
CA SER A 62 -5.93 1.08 7.55
C SER A 62 -7.01 0.30 8.31
N ASP A 63 -8.22 0.24 7.74
CA ASP A 63 -9.30 -0.62 8.23
C ASP A 63 -9.15 -2.07 7.80
N LEU A 64 -8.25 -2.32 6.84
CA LEU A 64 -7.85 -3.63 6.36
C LEU A 64 -6.56 -4.10 7.00
N TYR A 65 -6.55 -5.36 7.41
CA TYR A 65 -5.38 -6.04 7.97
C TYR A 65 -5.12 -7.39 7.28
N PRO A 66 -3.84 -7.79 7.13
CA PRO A 66 -3.51 -9.07 6.50
C PRO A 66 -3.85 -10.25 7.41
N VAL A 67 -4.66 -11.20 6.92
CA VAL A 67 -5.01 -12.42 7.69
C VAL A 67 -4.16 -13.62 7.29
N SER A 68 -3.66 -13.67 6.05
CA SER A 68 -2.87 -14.80 5.55
C SER A 68 -1.38 -14.51 5.48
N HIS A 69 -0.55 -15.56 5.47
CA HIS A 69 0.89 -15.43 5.23
C HIS A 69 1.20 -14.72 3.89
N LEU A 70 0.39 -14.99 2.87
CA LEU A 70 0.55 -14.38 1.55
C LEU A 70 0.33 -12.87 1.59
N SER A 71 -0.75 -12.39 2.23
CA SER A 71 -1.00 -10.95 2.39
C SER A 71 0.07 -10.24 3.21
N LYS A 72 0.60 -10.89 4.26
CA LYS A 72 1.72 -10.36 5.06
C LYS A 72 2.98 -10.23 4.21
N LEU A 73 3.34 -11.28 3.46
CA LEU A 73 4.49 -11.25 2.56
C LEU A 73 4.33 -10.15 1.49
N LEU A 74 3.14 -9.99 0.94
CA LEU A 74 2.85 -8.98 -0.06
C LEU A 74 3.02 -7.55 0.49
N LEU A 75 2.55 -7.29 1.71
CA LEU A 75 2.78 -6.01 2.40
C LEU A 75 4.27 -5.78 2.68
N MET A 76 5.01 -6.81 3.09
CA MET A 76 6.46 -6.72 3.28
C MET A 76 7.20 -6.38 1.98
N ILE A 77 6.81 -7.01 0.86
CA ILE A 77 7.38 -6.71 -0.46
C ILE A 77 7.08 -5.25 -0.86
N HIS A 78 5.84 -4.79 -0.66
CA HIS A 78 5.48 -3.40 -0.95
C HIS A 78 6.35 -2.42 -0.15
N GLN A 79 6.50 -2.63 1.16
CA GLN A 79 7.36 -1.82 2.02
C GLN A 79 8.84 -1.89 1.61
N PHE A 80 9.34 -3.06 1.22
CA PHE A 80 10.73 -3.22 0.77
C PHE A 80 11.02 -2.45 -0.51
N ILE A 81 10.06 -2.39 -1.44
CA ILE A 81 10.16 -1.57 -2.65
C ILE A 81 10.24 -0.09 -2.27
N VAL A 82 9.38 0.38 -1.36
CA VAL A 82 9.39 1.78 -0.87
C VAL A 82 10.73 2.16 -0.28
N ILE A 83 11.26 1.34 0.65
CA ILE A 83 12.55 1.56 1.28
C ILE A 83 13.66 1.59 0.23
N SER A 84 13.64 0.63 -0.70
CA SER A 84 14.62 0.57 -1.79
C SER A 84 14.59 1.84 -2.64
N THR A 85 13.40 2.35 -3.00
CA THR A 85 13.26 3.60 -3.75
C THR A 85 13.84 4.79 -3.00
N HIS A 86 13.63 4.89 -1.68
CA HIS A 86 14.26 5.94 -0.87
C HIS A 86 15.78 5.82 -0.85
N VAL A 87 16.33 4.61 -0.65
CA VAL A 87 17.78 4.38 -0.67
C VAL A 87 18.38 4.73 -2.03
N PHE A 88 17.79 4.28 -3.13
CA PHE A 88 18.27 4.63 -4.48
C PHE A 88 18.17 6.12 -4.76
N THR A 89 17.07 6.77 -4.34
CA THR A 89 16.90 8.21 -4.55
C THR A 89 17.97 9.00 -3.79
N LEU A 90 18.28 8.62 -2.55
CA LEU A 90 19.32 9.26 -1.75
C LEU A 90 20.73 8.96 -2.30
N TYR A 91 21.04 7.69 -2.61
CA TYR A 91 22.39 7.28 -3.01
C TYR A 91 22.78 7.78 -4.40
N ILE A 92 21.85 7.80 -5.37
CA ILE A 92 22.15 8.14 -6.76
C ILE A 92 22.02 9.65 -7.02
N PHE A 93 21.19 10.37 -6.26
CA PHE A 93 20.90 11.78 -6.52
C PHE A 93 21.38 12.76 -5.46
N THR A 94 21.82 12.30 -4.29
CA THR A 94 22.32 13.18 -3.21
C THR A 94 23.82 13.00 -2.95
N ILE A 95 24.35 11.78 -3.02
CA ILE A 95 25.79 11.49 -2.98
C ILE A 95 26.35 11.58 -4.39
#